data_AF-Q8LFG9-F1
#
_entry.id   AF-Q8LFG9-F1
#
_cell.length_a   1.000
_cell.length_b   1.000
_cell.length_c   1.000
_cell.angle_alpha   90.00
_cell.angle_beta   90.00
_cell.angle_gamma   90.00
#
_symmetry.space_group_name_H-M   'P 1'
#
loop_
_entity.id
_entity.type
_entity.pdbx_description
1 polymer ?
#
loop_
_entity_poly.entity_id
_entity_poly.type
_entity_poly.pdbx_seq_one_letter_code
_entity_poly.pdbx_strand_id
1 'polypeptide(L)'
;MGPMIRTEEEEDYTSPPWLMPMLRGSYFVPCSIHVDSNKNECNLFCLDCAGNAFCSYCLVKHKDHRVVQIRRSSYHNVVRVNEIQKFIDIACVQTHIINSAKIVFLNERPQPRIGKGVTNTCEICCRSLLDSFRFCSLGCKLGGMRRGDLSLTFSLKGKHGREYLGGSESDEATTPTKMRKTNAFNRLMSGLSISTVRFDDYGPNGDQRSSSSGDEGGFSFSPGTPPIYNHRNSSRRKGVPHRAPF
;
A
#
# COMPACT_ATOMS: atom_id res chain seq x y z
N MET A 1 -52.14 -8.52 6.80
CA MET A 1 -50.85 -8.23 6.14
C MET A 1 -49.75 -8.66 7.10
N GLY A 2 -49.24 -9.89 6.96
CA GLY A 2 -48.12 -10.38 7.76
C GLY A 2 -46.81 -9.77 7.26
N PRO A 3 -45.79 -9.60 8.12
CA PRO A 3 -44.50 -9.11 7.69
C PRO A 3 -43.85 -10.17 6.78
N MET A 4 -43.54 -9.78 5.55
CA MET A 4 -42.76 -10.58 4.62
C MET A 4 -41.36 -10.74 5.21
N ILE A 5 -41.02 -11.95 5.61
CA ILE A 5 -39.63 -12.34 5.88
C ILE A 5 -38.92 -12.21 4.54
N ARG A 6 -38.13 -11.14 4.38
CA ARG A 6 -37.19 -11.01 3.27
C ARG A 6 -36.19 -12.14 3.44
N THR A 7 -36.26 -13.14 2.58
CA THR A 7 -35.22 -14.16 2.40
C THR A 7 -33.91 -13.44 2.13
N GLU A 8 -32.99 -13.45 3.09
CA GLU A 8 -31.63 -12.87 3.00
C GLU A 8 -30.70 -13.71 2.10
N GLU A 9 -31.24 -14.57 1.25
CA GLU A 9 -30.48 -15.63 0.56
C GLU A 9 -30.24 -15.37 -0.94
N GLU A 10 -30.83 -14.33 -1.56
CA GLU A 10 -30.77 -14.16 -3.03
C GLU A 10 -29.79 -13.09 -3.56
N GLU A 11 -29.04 -12.34 -2.74
CA GLU A 11 -28.25 -11.18 -3.22
C GLU A 11 -26.71 -11.34 -3.28
N ASP A 12 -26.13 -12.51 -2.95
CA ASP A 12 -24.66 -12.63 -2.75
C ASP A 12 -23.89 -13.34 -3.90
N TYR A 13 -24.44 -13.42 -5.13
CA TYR A 13 -23.79 -14.13 -6.27
C TYR A 13 -22.46 -13.52 -6.77
N THR A 14 -22.07 -12.33 -6.31
CA THR A 14 -20.90 -11.60 -6.83
C THR A 14 -19.62 -11.78 -6.00
N SER A 15 -19.72 -12.43 -4.84
CA SER A 15 -18.59 -12.66 -3.93
C SER A 15 -18.28 -14.15 -3.81
N PRO A 16 -17.00 -14.56 -3.78
CA PRO A 16 -16.66 -15.97 -3.58
C PRO A 16 -17.19 -16.51 -2.24
N PRO A 17 -17.71 -17.74 -2.20
CA PRO A 17 -18.36 -18.29 -1.00
C PRO A 17 -17.42 -18.41 0.19
N TRP A 18 -16.10 -18.52 -0.05
CA TRP A 18 -15.08 -18.59 1.00
C TRP A 18 -14.70 -17.22 1.59
N LEU A 19 -15.06 -16.10 0.96
CA LEU A 19 -14.61 -14.78 1.39
C LEU A 19 -15.20 -14.41 2.76
N MET A 20 -16.52 -14.59 2.93
CA MET A 20 -17.18 -14.27 4.19
C MET A 20 -16.67 -15.15 5.35
N PRO A 21 -16.52 -16.48 5.19
CA PRO A 21 -15.84 -17.32 6.18
C PRO A 21 -14.40 -16.87 6.48
N MET A 22 -13.62 -16.50 5.46
CA MET A 22 -12.25 -16.02 5.66
C MET A 22 -12.21 -14.73 6.50
N LEU A 23 -13.11 -13.78 6.25
CA LEU A 23 -13.18 -12.51 6.97
C LEU A 23 -13.64 -12.69 8.42
N ARG A 24 -14.55 -13.64 8.69
CA ARG A 24 -15.05 -13.98 10.04
C ARG A 24 -14.16 -14.97 10.80
N GLY A 25 -13.19 -15.58 10.13
CA GLY A 25 -12.36 -16.63 10.70
C GLY A 25 -11.59 -16.19 11.96
N SER A 26 -11.50 -17.11 12.92
CA SER A 26 -10.63 -16.98 14.09
C SER A 26 -9.23 -17.50 13.74
N TYR A 27 -8.24 -16.61 13.77
CA TYR A 27 -6.86 -16.92 13.44
C TYR A 27 -5.96 -16.84 14.66
N PHE A 28 -4.83 -17.52 14.60
CA PHE A 28 -3.81 -17.58 15.66
C PHE A 28 -4.32 -18.18 16.97
N VAL A 29 -5.39 -18.96 16.90
CA VAL A 29 -5.82 -19.85 17.98
C VAL A 29 -4.97 -21.13 17.96
N PRO A 30 -4.69 -21.75 19.12
CA PRO A 30 -3.99 -23.03 19.14
C PRO A 30 -4.84 -24.12 18.48
N CYS A 31 -4.21 -24.96 17.67
CA CYS A 31 -4.89 -26.09 17.04
C CYS A 31 -5.32 -27.12 18.08
N SER A 32 -6.59 -27.53 18.05
CA SER A 32 -7.16 -28.51 18.98
C SER A 32 -6.55 -29.91 18.88
N ILE A 33 -5.97 -30.28 17.74
CA ILE A 33 -5.38 -31.61 17.50
C ILE A 33 -3.88 -31.61 17.79
N HIS A 34 -3.20 -30.48 17.56
CA HIS A 34 -1.74 -30.36 17.65
C HIS A 34 -1.33 -29.42 18.79
N VAL A 35 -2.04 -29.46 19.93
CA VAL A 35 -1.83 -28.52 21.05
C VAL A 35 -0.39 -28.56 21.57
N ASP A 36 0.24 -29.73 21.63
CA ASP A 36 1.59 -29.88 22.20
C ASP A 36 2.73 -29.68 21.18
N SER A 37 2.39 -29.48 19.91
CA SER A 37 3.38 -29.28 18.85
C SER A 37 3.84 -27.83 18.77
N ASN A 38 5.11 -27.61 18.42
CA ASN A 38 5.57 -26.27 18.04
C ASN A 38 4.85 -25.80 16.76
N LYS A 39 4.62 -24.48 16.58
CA LYS A 39 3.93 -23.93 15.38
C LYS A 39 2.50 -24.48 15.16
N ASN A 40 1.79 -24.73 16.25
CA ASN A 40 0.40 -25.18 16.26
C ASN A 40 -0.64 -24.08 16.04
N GLU A 41 -0.24 -22.81 15.88
CA GLU A 41 -1.17 -21.71 15.64
C GLU A 41 -1.92 -21.91 14.31
N CYS A 42 -3.24 -21.77 14.35
CA CYS A 42 -4.10 -21.81 13.17
C CYS A 42 -4.02 -20.49 12.38
N ASN A 43 -3.12 -20.43 11.40
CA ASN A 43 -2.91 -19.25 10.56
C ASN A 43 -3.07 -19.52 9.06
N LEU A 44 -3.50 -20.72 8.66
CA LEU A 44 -3.82 -21.08 7.29
C LEU A 44 -5.33 -21.11 7.09
N PHE A 45 -5.77 -20.72 5.89
CA PHE A 45 -7.17 -20.76 5.50
C PHE A 45 -7.31 -21.41 4.12
N CYS A 46 -8.24 -22.34 3.98
CA CYS A 46 -8.47 -23.09 2.74
C CYS A 46 -9.67 -22.50 2.00
N LEU A 47 -9.44 -22.04 0.77
CA LEU A 47 -10.46 -21.41 -0.07
C LEU A 47 -11.48 -22.41 -0.63
N ASP A 48 -11.11 -23.69 -0.70
CA ASP A 48 -11.99 -24.74 -1.23
C ASP A 48 -12.87 -25.35 -0.14
N CYS A 49 -12.31 -25.57 1.06
CA CYS A 49 -13.10 -26.04 2.19
C CYS A 49 -13.96 -24.94 2.82
N ALA A 50 -13.53 -23.68 2.72
CA ALA A 50 -14.17 -22.52 3.34
C ALA A 50 -14.50 -22.71 4.85
N GLY A 51 -13.74 -23.57 5.53
CA GLY A 51 -13.94 -23.93 6.93
C GLY A 51 -13.14 -23.09 7.91
N ASN A 52 -12.90 -23.63 9.09
CA ASN A 52 -12.08 -22.96 10.11
C ASN A 52 -10.60 -22.86 9.70
N ALA A 53 -9.90 -21.87 10.28
CA ALA A 53 -8.47 -21.77 10.14
C ALA A 53 -7.77 -23.01 10.73
N PHE A 54 -6.64 -23.39 10.14
CA PHE A 54 -5.89 -24.58 10.53
C PHE A 54 -4.39 -24.29 10.62
N CYS A 55 -3.67 -25.16 11.31
CA CYS A 55 -2.22 -25.04 11.51
C CYS A 55 -1.42 -25.76 10.41
N SER A 56 -0.10 -25.56 10.42
CA SER A 56 0.80 -26.15 9.42
C SER A 56 0.73 -27.68 9.32
N TYR A 57 0.53 -28.39 10.43
CA TYR A 57 0.39 -29.87 10.43
C TYR A 57 -0.90 -30.36 9.78
N CYS A 58 -1.99 -29.60 9.92
CA CYS A 58 -3.27 -29.94 9.30
C CYS A 58 -3.26 -29.76 7.78
N LEU A 59 -2.22 -29.13 7.20
CA LEU A 59 -2.09 -28.92 5.76
C LEU A 59 -2.14 -30.23 4.95
N VAL A 60 -1.74 -31.36 5.54
CA VAL A 60 -1.82 -32.68 4.89
C VAL A 60 -3.25 -33.10 4.52
N LYS A 61 -4.27 -32.53 5.18
CA LYS A 61 -5.70 -32.76 4.87
C LYS A 61 -6.21 -31.86 3.74
N HIS A 62 -5.41 -30.89 3.32
CA HIS A 62 -5.69 -29.90 2.29
C HIS A 62 -4.69 -30.03 1.13
N LYS A 63 -4.26 -31.26 0.83
CA LYS A 63 -3.46 -31.55 -0.37
C LYS A 63 -4.27 -31.12 -1.58
N ASP A 64 -3.61 -30.44 -2.51
CA ASP A 64 -4.20 -29.93 -3.76
C ASP A 64 -5.29 -28.86 -3.59
N HIS A 65 -5.48 -28.33 -2.38
CA HIS A 65 -6.39 -27.22 -2.15
C HIS A 65 -5.66 -25.88 -2.24
N ARG A 66 -6.42 -24.84 -2.60
CA ARG A 66 -5.99 -23.44 -2.57
C ARG A 66 -6.00 -22.95 -1.12
N VAL A 67 -4.81 -22.66 -0.61
CA VAL A 67 -4.60 -22.21 0.77
C VAL A 67 -3.90 -20.86 0.77
N VAL A 68 -4.35 -19.97 1.65
CA VAL A 68 -3.71 -18.68 1.92
C VAL A 68 -3.23 -18.63 3.37
N GLN A 69 -2.13 -17.92 3.60
CA GLN A 69 -1.60 -17.73 4.95
C GLN A 69 -2.00 -16.35 5.50
N ILE A 70 -2.73 -16.36 6.61
CA ILE A 70 -3.08 -15.17 7.37
C ILE A 70 -1.92 -14.78 8.28
N ARG A 71 -1.66 -13.48 8.36
CA ARG A 71 -0.57 -12.87 9.14
C ARG A 71 -1.12 -11.78 10.05
N ARG A 72 -0.34 -11.37 11.05
CA ARG A 72 -0.67 -10.25 11.95
C ARG A 72 0.14 -9.03 11.57
N SER A 73 -0.52 -7.89 11.38
CA SER A 73 0.09 -6.57 11.29
C SER A 73 -0.63 -5.62 12.23
N SER A 74 0.09 -5.04 13.20
CA SER A 74 -0.49 -4.14 14.21
C SER A 74 -1.75 -4.73 14.86
N TYR A 75 -1.71 -6.01 15.25
CA TYR A 75 -2.83 -6.77 15.84
C TYR A 75 -4.03 -7.05 14.93
N HIS A 76 -3.92 -6.77 13.63
CA HIS A 76 -4.99 -7.06 12.67
C HIS A 76 -4.59 -8.14 11.69
N ASN A 77 -5.59 -8.91 11.23
CA ASN A 77 -5.41 -9.96 10.25
C ASN A 77 -5.17 -9.37 8.87
N VAL A 78 -4.10 -9.81 8.22
CA VAL A 78 -3.69 -9.39 6.89
C VAL A 78 -3.33 -10.60 6.05
N VAL A 79 -3.42 -10.44 4.73
CA VAL A 79 -2.95 -11.41 3.74
C VAL A 79 -2.03 -10.72 2.74
N ARG A 80 -1.04 -11.45 2.23
CA ARG A 80 -0.16 -10.91 1.19
C ARG A 80 -0.94 -10.73 -0.11
N VAL A 81 -0.71 -9.61 -0.78
CA VAL A 81 -1.34 -9.31 -2.07
C VAL A 81 -1.05 -10.41 -3.08
N ASN A 82 0.21 -10.87 -3.17
CA ASN A 82 0.60 -11.95 -4.10
C ASN A 82 -0.08 -13.30 -3.86
N GLU A 83 -0.60 -13.55 -2.66
CA GLU A 83 -1.34 -14.77 -2.35
C GLU A 83 -2.81 -14.62 -2.75
N ILE A 84 -3.48 -13.54 -2.31
CA ILE A 84 -4.93 -13.39 -2.45
C ILE A 84 -5.37 -12.90 -3.83
N GLN A 85 -4.55 -12.08 -4.51
CA GLN A 85 -4.90 -11.50 -5.82
C GLN A 85 -5.06 -12.54 -6.94
N LYS A 86 -4.61 -13.78 -6.70
CA LYS A 86 -4.78 -14.91 -7.63
C LYS A 86 -6.22 -15.41 -7.67
N PHE A 87 -7.02 -15.06 -6.67
CA PHE A 87 -8.35 -15.62 -6.47
C PHE A 87 -9.46 -14.56 -6.48
N ILE A 88 -9.14 -13.30 -6.19
CA ILE A 88 -10.10 -12.19 -6.18
C ILE A 88 -9.51 -10.89 -6.72
N ASP A 89 -10.38 -10.06 -7.27
CA ASP A 89 -10.08 -8.67 -7.56
C ASP A 89 -9.98 -7.84 -6.26
N ILE A 90 -8.83 -7.22 -6.05
CA ILE A 90 -8.54 -6.35 -4.91
C ILE A 90 -8.50 -4.87 -5.31
N ALA A 91 -8.95 -4.51 -6.52
CA ALA A 91 -9.05 -3.12 -6.94
C ALA A 91 -9.89 -2.29 -5.96
N CYS A 92 -9.56 -1.00 -5.88
CA CYS A 92 -10.15 -0.01 -4.97
C CYS A 92 -9.87 -0.25 -3.47
N VAL A 93 -9.18 -1.35 -3.09
CA VAL A 93 -8.75 -1.60 -1.72
C VAL A 93 -7.32 -1.12 -1.50
N GLN A 94 -7.11 -0.32 -0.47
CA GLN A 94 -5.79 0.19 -0.13
C GLN A 94 -4.85 -0.94 0.30
N THR A 95 -3.69 -1.01 -0.37
CA THR A 95 -2.59 -1.92 -0.01
C THR A 95 -1.50 -1.18 0.76
N HIS A 96 -0.77 -1.90 1.59
CA HIS A 96 0.33 -1.36 2.38
C HIS A 96 1.60 -2.16 2.11
N ILE A 97 2.76 -1.49 2.10
CA ILE A 97 4.06 -2.17 2.02
C ILE A 97 4.61 -2.27 3.44
N ILE A 98 4.82 -3.49 3.92
CA ILE A 98 5.38 -3.76 5.25
C ILE A 98 6.47 -4.82 5.07
N ASN A 99 7.68 -4.53 5.57
CA ASN A 99 8.85 -5.40 5.41
C ASN A 99 9.04 -5.83 3.93
N SER A 100 8.99 -4.84 3.02
CA SER A 100 9.11 -5.03 1.57
C SER A 100 8.05 -5.92 0.91
N ALA A 101 6.97 -6.28 1.62
CA ALA A 101 5.86 -7.06 1.08
C ALA A 101 4.58 -6.23 1.00
N LYS A 102 3.86 -6.33 -0.13
CA LYS A 102 2.52 -5.76 -0.28
C LYS A 102 1.49 -6.63 0.47
N ILE A 103 0.72 -6.01 1.34
CA ILE A 103 -0.34 -6.65 2.14
C ILE A 103 -1.67 -5.91 2.02
N VAL A 104 -2.75 -6.63 2.29
CA VAL A 104 -4.10 -6.08 2.42
C VAL A 104 -4.72 -6.52 3.75
N PHE A 105 -5.46 -5.63 4.39
CA PHE A 105 -6.19 -5.93 5.61
C PHE A 105 -7.47 -6.69 5.31
N LEU A 106 -7.80 -7.69 6.14
CA LEU A 106 -9.04 -8.44 6.02
C LEU A 106 -10.23 -7.56 6.40
N ASN A 107 -10.24 -7.00 7.61
CA ASN A 107 -11.36 -6.23 8.14
C ASN A 107 -10.99 -4.77 8.45
N GLU A 108 -12.03 -3.98 8.71
CA GLU A 108 -11.88 -2.59 9.16
C GLU A 108 -11.06 -2.49 10.44
N ARG A 109 -10.45 -1.33 10.62
CA ARG A 109 -9.63 -1.02 11.79
C ARG A 109 -10.23 0.20 12.47
N PRO A 110 -10.57 0.14 13.77
CA PRO A 110 -11.10 1.29 14.48
C PRO A 110 -10.09 2.45 14.41
N GLN A 111 -10.54 3.64 14.03
CA GLN A 111 -9.75 4.87 14.10
C GLN A 111 -10.27 5.73 15.26
N PRO A 112 -9.47 5.95 16.33
CA PRO A 112 -9.93 6.71 17.51
C PRO A 112 -10.18 8.21 17.28
N ARG A 113 -9.83 8.75 16.10
CA ARG A 113 -9.90 10.19 15.82
C ARG A 113 -10.37 10.44 14.40
N ILE A 114 -11.51 11.12 14.27
CA ILE A 114 -11.96 11.75 13.02
C ILE A 114 -11.03 12.95 12.81
N GLY A 115 -10.05 12.80 11.91
CA GLY A 115 -9.16 13.89 11.54
C GLY A 115 -9.92 14.95 10.76
N LYS A 116 -10.05 16.16 11.31
CA LYS A 116 -10.56 17.32 10.58
C LYS A 116 -9.63 17.60 9.38
N GLY A 117 -10.18 17.61 8.16
CA GLY A 117 -9.45 18.00 6.95
C GLY A 117 -9.01 16.86 6.02
N VAL A 118 -9.43 15.61 6.24
CA VAL A 118 -9.20 14.52 5.27
C VAL A 118 -10.36 14.44 4.28
N THR A 119 -10.08 14.62 2.99
CA THR A 119 -11.09 14.51 1.92
C THR A 119 -11.30 13.08 1.46
N ASN A 120 -10.25 12.24 1.44
CA ASN A 120 -10.36 10.85 1.01
C ASN A 120 -10.49 9.87 2.20
N THR A 121 -11.69 9.33 2.40
CA THR A 121 -11.99 8.40 3.49
C THR A 121 -12.69 7.15 2.97
N CYS A 122 -12.51 6.05 3.70
CA CYS A 122 -13.15 4.78 3.40
C CYS A 122 -14.67 4.92 3.45
N GLU A 123 -15.36 4.48 2.40
CA GLU A 123 -16.82 4.62 2.25
C GLU A 123 -17.63 3.86 3.31
N ILE A 124 -17.01 2.88 4.00
CA ILE A 124 -17.68 2.07 5.03
C ILE A 124 -17.37 2.49 6.45
N CYS A 125 -16.10 2.77 6.75
CA CYS A 125 -15.64 3.00 8.12
C CYS A 125 -15.01 4.37 8.35
N CYS A 126 -15.09 5.26 7.35
CA CYS A 126 -14.58 6.64 7.38
C CYS A 126 -13.08 6.77 7.69
N ARG A 127 -12.33 5.67 7.63
CA ARG A 127 -10.88 5.66 7.84
C ARG A 127 -10.17 6.44 6.73
N SER A 128 -9.27 7.34 7.08
CA SER A 128 -8.45 8.06 6.09
C SER A 128 -7.69 7.11 5.17
N LEU A 129 -7.75 7.37 3.86
CA LEU A 129 -7.10 6.57 2.82
C LEU A 129 -5.99 7.36 2.13
N LEU A 130 -5.09 6.65 1.45
CA LEU A 130 -4.27 7.26 0.40
C LEU A 130 -5.16 7.62 -0.81
N ASP A 131 -4.72 8.57 -1.62
CA ASP A 131 -5.43 8.97 -2.83
C ASP A 131 -5.65 7.76 -3.77
N SER A 132 -6.76 7.77 -4.51
CA SER A 132 -7.17 6.73 -5.47
C SER A 132 -7.75 5.42 -4.91
N PHE A 133 -7.93 5.30 -3.59
CA PHE A 133 -8.61 4.14 -2.97
C PHE A 133 -9.98 4.50 -2.41
N ARG A 134 -10.91 3.54 -2.43
CA ARG A 134 -12.28 3.66 -1.90
C ARG A 134 -12.46 2.92 -0.57
N PHE A 135 -11.70 1.85 -0.36
CA PHE A 135 -11.82 0.98 0.82
C PHE A 135 -10.48 0.75 1.52
N CYS A 136 -10.50 0.61 2.85
CA CYS A 136 -9.30 0.34 3.64
C CYS A 136 -8.97 -1.16 3.80
N SER A 137 -9.93 -2.05 3.52
CA SER A 137 -9.85 -3.50 3.77
C SER A 137 -10.78 -4.28 2.83
N LEU A 138 -10.59 -5.60 2.74
CA LEU A 138 -11.47 -6.49 1.97
C LEU A 138 -12.91 -6.48 2.52
N GLY A 139 -13.06 -6.48 3.84
CA GLY A 139 -14.36 -6.41 4.52
C GLY A 139 -15.09 -5.11 4.25
N CYS A 140 -14.39 -3.97 4.15
CA CYS A 140 -15.01 -2.72 3.70
C CYS A 140 -15.45 -2.78 2.24
N LYS A 141 -14.66 -3.38 1.33
CA LYS A 141 -15.12 -3.55 -0.07
C LYS A 141 -16.37 -4.43 -0.14
N LEU A 142 -16.41 -5.53 0.59
CA LEU A 142 -17.59 -6.38 0.70
C LEU A 142 -18.79 -5.63 1.30
N GLY A 143 -18.55 -4.80 2.32
CA GLY A 143 -19.57 -3.91 2.88
C GLY A 143 -20.11 -2.90 1.87
N GLY A 144 -19.25 -2.38 0.98
CA GLY A 144 -19.66 -1.50 -0.13
C GLY A 144 -20.54 -2.21 -1.14
N MET A 145 -20.17 -3.44 -1.51
CA MET A 145 -20.99 -4.29 -2.40
C MET A 145 -22.38 -4.53 -1.82
N ARG A 146 -22.46 -4.84 -0.50
CA ARG A 146 -23.74 -5.05 0.20
C ARG A 146 -24.60 -3.80 0.36
N ARG A 147 -24.03 -2.60 0.16
CA ARG A 147 -24.81 -1.35 0.09
C ARG A 147 -25.40 -1.09 -1.30
N GLY A 148 -25.18 -2.00 -2.26
CA GLY A 148 -25.74 -1.92 -3.61
C GLY A 148 -24.84 -1.24 -4.65
N ASP A 149 -23.54 -1.08 -4.39
CA ASP A 149 -22.62 -0.56 -5.40
C ASP A 149 -22.27 -1.63 -6.45
N LEU A 150 -22.96 -1.56 -7.59
CA LEU A 150 -22.83 -2.46 -8.73
C LEU A 150 -21.47 -2.35 -9.46
N SER A 151 -20.69 -1.30 -9.22
CA SER A 151 -19.37 -1.14 -9.83
C SER A 151 -18.31 -2.04 -9.18
N LEU A 152 -18.59 -2.57 -8.00
CA LEU A 152 -17.67 -3.38 -7.20
C LEU A 152 -17.86 -4.85 -7.50
N THR A 153 -16.74 -5.57 -7.62
CA THR A 153 -16.73 -7.01 -7.76
C THR A 153 -15.46 -7.61 -7.15
N PHE A 154 -15.54 -8.86 -6.70
CA PHE A 154 -14.37 -9.67 -6.38
C PHE A 154 -13.97 -10.60 -7.53
N SER A 155 -14.72 -10.61 -8.63
CA SER A 155 -14.40 -11.43 -9.80
C SER A 155 -13.16 -10.89 -10.52
N LEU A 156 -12.22 -11.77 -10.81
CA LEU A 156 -11.05 -11.43 -11.62
C LEU A 156 -11.52 -11.16 -13.05
N LYS A 157 -11.40 -9.92 -13.53
CA LYS A 157 -11.55 -9.63 -14.95
C LYS A 157 -10.45 -10.39 -15.69
N GLY A 158 -10.84 -11.40 -16.46
CA GLY A 158 -9.91 -12.18 -17.27
C GLY A 158 -9.08 -11.24 -18.13
N LYS A 159 -7.76 -11.22 -17.90
CA LYS A 159 -6.84 -10.69 -18.90
C LYS A 159 -6.93 -11.65 -20.08
N HIS A 160 -7.80 -11.36 -21.04
CA HIS A 160 -7.69 -11.97 -22.36
C HIS A 160 -6.26 -11.72 -22.83
N GLY A 161 -5.57 -12.84 -23.09
CA GLY A 161 -4.24 -12.85 -23.64
C GLY A 161 -4.21 -12.04 -24.94
N ARG A 162 -3.05 -11.45 -25.20
CA ARG A 162 -2.64 -11.06 -26.55
C ARG A 162 -2.96 -12.21 -27.51
N GLU A 163 -3.88 -11.96 -28.43
CA GLU A 163 -4.03 -12.74 -29.65
C GLU A 163 -2.68 -12.79 -30.38
N TYR A 164 -2.19 -13.99 -30.64
CA TYR A 164 -1.02 -14.26 -31.49
C TYR A 164 -1.43 -15.28 -32.55
N LEU A 165 -1.71 -14.74 -33.74
CA LEU A 165 -1.48 -15.28 -35.09
C LEU A 165 -1.85 -16.73 -35.46
N GLY A 166 -2.82 -16.81 -36.38
CA GLY A 166 -2.93 -17.76 -37.50
C GLY A 166 -4.18 -17.34 -38.28
N GLY A 167 -4.12 -16.69 -39.45
CA GLY A 167 -3.37 -17.02 -40.65
C GLY A 167 -4.38 -17.46 -41.70
N SER A 168 -4.96 -16.51 -42.47
CA SER A 168 -5.56 -16.79 -43.76
C SER A 168 -5.55 -15.51 -44.60
N GLU A 169 -5.09 -15.68 -45.83
CA GLU A 169 -4.60 -14.69 -46.77
C GLU A 169 -5.76 -14.14 -47.61
N SER A 170 -5.77 -12.83 -47.91
CA SER A 170 -6.41 -12.29 -49.11
C SER A 170 -5.92 -10.86 -49.37
N ASP A 171 -5.29 -10.69 -50.52
CA ASP A 171 -4.75 -9.45 -51.08
C ASP A 171 -5.87 -8.47 -51.50
N GLU A 172 -5.71 -7.19 -51.19
CA GLU A 172 -5.94 -6.07 -52.14
C GLU A 172 -5.40 -4.77 -51.53
N ALA A 173 -4.62 -4.04 -52.31
CA ALA A 173 -3.74 -2.98 -51.86
C ALA A 173 -4.35 -1.59 -52.06
N THR A 174 -4.10 -0.66 -51.13
CA THR A 174 -3.84 0.76 -51.50
C THR A 174 -3.11 1.49 -50.37
N THR A 175 -1.86 1.87 -50.64
CA THR A 175 -1.01 2.75 -49.81
C THR A 175 -1.41 4.22 -49.93
N PRO A 176 -1.02 5.11 -48.98
CA PRO A 176 0.23 5.84 -49.21
C PRO A 176 1.13 6.12 -47.97
N THR A 177 2.43 5.90 -48.21
CA THR A 177 3.64 6.64 -47.76
C THR A 177 4.03 6.81 -46.28
N LYS A 178 5.16 6.14 -45.96
CA LYS A 178 6.13 6.39 -44.89
C LYS A 178 6.64 7.85 -44.84
N MET A 179 6.79 8.37 -43.63
CA MET A 179 7.89 9.30 -43.32
C MET A 179 8.80 8.70 -42.24
N ARG A 180 10.08 8.52 -42.59
CA ARG A 180 11.18 8.23 -41.67
C ARG A 180 12.36 9.13 -42.07
N LYS A 181 12.91 9.88 -41.10
CA LYS A 181 14.26 10.49 -41.14
C LYS A 181 14.56 10.99 -39.71
N THR A 182 15.33 10.27 -38.89
CA THR A 182 16.80 10.28 -38.69
C THR A 182 17.39 11.61 -38.20
N ASN A 183 18.23 11.46 -37.16
CA ASN A 183 19.08 12.46 -36.50
C ASN A 183 20.23 13.00 -37.38
N ALA A 184 20.75 14.14 -36.90
CA ALA A 184 22.09 14.72 -37.03
C ALA A 184 22.29 15.83 -38.07
N PHE A 185 22.63 17.05 -37.62
CA PHE A 185 23.95 17.68 -37.88
C PHE A 185 24.12 19.03 -37.12
N ASN A 186 25.18 19.09 -36.31
CA ASN A 186 26.18 20.15 -36.04
C ASN A 186 25.77 21.61 -35.73
N ARG A 187 26.17 22.21 -34.59
CA ARG A 187 27.52 22.74 -34.21
C ARG A 187 28.16 23.65 -35.26
N LEU A 188 28.32 24.94 -34.91
CA LEU A 188 29.34 25.97 -35.26
C LEU A 188 28.69 27.33 -34.90
N MET A 189 29.31 28.38 -34.35
CA MET A 189 30.72 28.75 -34.24
C MET A 189 30.89 29.80 -33.12
N SER A 190 32.11 29.88 -32.60
CA SER A 190 32.63 30.79 -31.59
C SER A 190 32.76 32.25 -32.06
N GLY A 191 32.73 33.18 -31.09
CA GLY A 191 33.64 34.34 -31.06
C GLY A 191 33.11 35.66 -31.62
N LEU A 192 33.00 36.66 -30.74
CA LEU A 192 33.47 38.04 -30.97
C LEU A 192 33.43 38.82 -29.65
N SER A 193 34.63 39.14 -29.17
CA SER A 193 34.96 40.06 -28.09
C SER A 193 34.73 41.51 -28.53
N ILE A 194 34.41 42.42 -27.61
CA ILE A 194 35.00 43.78 -27.55
C ILE A 194 34.70 44.42 -26.18
N SER A 195 35.76 44.98 -25.60
CA SER A 195 35.90 45.62 -24.29
C SER A 195 35.72 47.14 -24.36
N THR A 196 35.93 47.80 -23.20
CA THR A 196 36.23 49.23 -22.92
C THR A 196 34.99 50.11 -22.61
N VAL A 197 34.93 50.99 -21.60
CA VAL A 197 35.89 51.59 -20.64
C VAL A 197 35.15 52.20 -19.43
N ARG A 198 35.92 52.45 -18.35
CA ARG A 198 35.59 53.02 -17.01
C ARG A 198 35.33 54.54 -17.00
N PHE A 199 34.66 55.08 -15.97
CA PHE A 199 35.19 56.12 -15.04
C PHE A 199 34.23 56.40 -13.84
N ASP A 200 34.81 56.92 -12.75
CA ASP A 200 34.40 56.96 -11.33
C ASP A 200 33.70 58.25 -10.82
N ASP A 201 33.35 58.20 -9.51
CA ASP A 201 33.30 59.28 -8.46
C ASP A 201 31.94 59.94 -8.12
N TYR A 202 31.43 60.09 -6.88
CA TYR A 202 32.00 60.49 -5.56
C TYR A 202 31.25 59.84 -4.33
N GLY A 203 31.94 59.63 -3.19
CA GLY A 203 31.39 59.21 -1.85
C GLY A 203 30.92 60.37 -0.93
N PRO A 204 30.89 60.28 0.45
CA PRO A 204 31.31 59.20 1.38
C PRO A 204 30.43 58.97 2.68
N ASN A 205 30.96 58.13 3.61
CA ASN A 205 30.67 57.84 5.05
C ASN A 205 29.77 56.63 5.38
N GLY A 206 30.13 55.65 6.24
CA GLY A 206 31.34 55.45 7.07
C GLY A 206 31.37 54.08 7.79
N ASP A 207 32.59 53.72 8.24
CA ASP A 207 33.05 52.80 9.31
C ASP A 207 32.88 51.26 9.18
N GLN A 208 33.96 50.48 8.87
CA GLN A 208 35.07 49.94 9.73
C GLN A 208 34.63 48.68 10.53
N ARG A 209 35.23 47.46 10.47
CA ARG A 209 36.63 46.99 10.39
C ARG A 209 36.73 45.47 10.02
N SER A 210 37.92 45.12 9.53
CA SER A 210 38.59 43.91 8.99
C SER A 210 38.73 42.68 9.95
N SER A 211 39.17 41.44 9.64
CA SER A 211 40.10 40.87 8.62
C SER A 211 40.06 39.31 8.51
N SER A 212 40.38 38.77 7.32
CA SER A 212 41.17 37.54 6.94
C SER A 212 40.72 36.13 7.40
N SER A 213 40.90 35.00 6.71
CA SER A 213 41.79 34.53 5.62
C SER A 213 41.16 33.27 4.97
N GLY A 214 41.44 32.99 3.69
CA GLY A 214 40.98 31.76 3.01
C GLY A 214 42.01 30.63 2.99
N ASP A 215 41.55 29.40 2.71
CA ASP A 215 42.21 28.42 1.83
C ASP A 215 41.19 27.42 1.22
N GLU A 216 41.57 26.87 0.08
CA GLU A 216 40.81 26.00 -0.81
C GLU A 216 41.15 24.53 -0.56
N GLY A 217 40.18 23.61 -0.71
CA GLY A 217 40.51 22.21 -0.99
C GLY A 217 39.47 21.15 -0.62
N GLY A 218 38.84 20.56 -1.63
CA GLY A 218 38.43 19.14 -1.61
C GLY A 218 36.94 18.83 -1.38
N PHE A 219 36.15 18.76 -2.46
CA PHE A 219 34.84 18.09 -2.43
C PHE A 219 35.03 16.57 -2.62
N SER A 220 35.01 15.83 -1.50
CA SER A 220 34.85 14.37 -1.48
C SER A 220 33.58 14.04 -0.71
N PHE A 221 32.53 13.59 -1.40
CA PHE A 221 31.27 13.19 -0.78
C PHE A 221 31.36 11.76 -0.22
N SER A 222 31.37 11.62 1.11
CA SER A 222 30.98 10.40 1.83
C SER A 222 30.51 10.77 3.25
N PRO A 223 29.30 10.41 3.69
CA PRO A 223 28.83 10.76 5.04
C PRO A 223 29.45 9.83 6.09
N GLY A 224 30.23 10.41 7.01
CA GLY A 224 30.73 9.73 8.21
C GLY A 224 29.64 9.54 9.27
N THR A 225 29.77 8.45 10.01
CA THR A 225 28.87 7.96 11.07
C THR A 225 28.79 8.93 12.26
N PRO A 226 27.61 9.21 12.84
CA PRO A 226 27.49 10.10 13.99
C PRO A 226 27.95 9.43 15.30
N PRO A 227 28.42 10.21 16.30
CA PRO A 227 28.96 9.69 17.56
C PRO A 227 27.89 9.16 18.52
N ILE A 228 28.29 8.20 19.36
CA ILE A 228 27.47 7.55 20.39
C ILE A 228 27.21 8.54 21.55
N TYR A 229 25.95 8.93 21.74
CA TYR A 229 25.55 9.80 22.86
C TYR A 229 25.20 8.96 24.10
N ASN A 230 25.95 9.19 25.19
CA ASN A 230 25.77 8.53 26.48
C ASN A 230 24.54 9.09 27.21
N HIS A 231 23.47 8.30 27.32
CA HIS A 231 22.32 8.63 28.19
C HIS A 231 22.63 8.32 29.65
N ARG A 232 23.24 9.28 30.36
CA ARG A 232 23.19 9.33 31.83
C ARG A 232 22.19 10.40 32.26
N ASN A 233 21.21 9.97 33.06
CA ASN A 233 20.27 10.74 33.88
C ASN A 233 19.02 11.36 33.22
N SER A 234 17.91 10.62 33.29
CA SER A 234 16.58 11.24 33.43
C SER A 234 15.60 10.31 34.18
N SER A 235 15.90 9.97 35.44
CA SER A 235 14.90 9.44 36.38
C SER A 235 14.16 10.62 37.03
N ARG A 236 13.09 11.13 36.41
CA ARG A 236 12.08 11.95 37.13
C ARG A 236 10.97 11.03 37.62
N ARG A 237 10.97 10.73 38.91
CA ARG A 237 9.83 10.08 39.59
C ARG A 237 8.64 11.04 39.56
N LYS A 238 7.47 10.57 39.11
CA LYS A 238 6.20 11.27 39.30
C LYS A 238 5.94 11.40 40.81
N GLY A 239 5.73 12.62 41.29
CA GLY A 239 5.29 12.88 42.67
C GLY A 239 3.88 12.35 42.93
N VAL A 240 3.59 12.04 44.19
CA VAL A 240 2.30 11.54 44.66
C VAL A 240 1.25 12.65 44.59
N PRO A 241 0.06 12.43 44.00
CA PRO A 241 -0.98 13.45 43.93
C PRO A 241 -1.63 13.66 45.30
N HIS A 242 -1.73 14.91 45.74
CA HIS A 242 -2.42 15.30 46.98
C HIS A 242 -3.89 15.62 46.68
N ARG A 243 -4.80 15.14 47.53
CA ARG A 243 -6.24 15.49 47.48
C ARG A 243 -6.45 16.88 48.12
N ALA A 244 -7.41 17.64 47.61
CA ALA A 244 -7.82 18.93 48.19
C ALA A 244 -8.64 18.71 49.47
N PRO A 245 -8.55 19.62 50.46
CA PRO A 245 -9.38 19.56 51.66
C PRO A 245 -10.82 20.04 51.40
N PHE A 246 -11.70 19.63 52.32
CA PHE A 246 -13.16 19.67 52.30
C PHE A 246 -13.80 21.01 51.92
#